data_AF-A0A699Q7H6-F1
#
_entry.id   AF-A0A699Q7H6-F1
#
_cell.length_a   1.000
_cell.length_b   1.000
_cell.length_c   1.000
_cell.angle_alpha   90.00
_cell.angle_beta   90.00
_cell.angle_gamma   90.00
#
_symmetry.space_group_name_H-M   'P 1'
#
loop_
_entity.id
_entity.type
_entity.pdbx_description
1 polymer ?
#
loop_
_entity_poly.entity_id
_entity_poly.type
_entity_poly.pdbx_seq_one_letter_code
_entity_poly.pdbx_strand_id
1 'polypeptide(L)'
;IPLPNGDILEVHEERPEGNLKQLKTMKVNKLKLEDIPVVREFPGVFSKDLSGLPPSREIEFRIDLIHGAMPVAKLPYRLAPTEMQELANQLKELQDKGFIRHSSSPWGAPILFVKKKDSSFRICIDYRELNKLTIKNCYPLPRIDDLCDQ
;
A
#
# COMPACT_ATOMS: atom_id res chain seq x y z
N ILE A 1 27.30 29.01 7.20
CA ILE A 1 26.23 28.43 8.05
C ILE A 1 26.72 28.47 9.51
N PRO A 2 26.06 29.21 10.40
CA PRO A 2 26.47 29.28 11.81
C PRO A 2 26.12 27.99 12.54
N LEU A 3 27.07 27.45 13.32
CA LEU A 3 26.86 26.26 14.14
C LEU A 3 26.64 26.62 15.62
N PRO A 4 26.01 25.73 16.41
CA PRO A 4 25.68 25.99 17.82
C PRO A 4 26.90 26.22 18.75
N ASN A 5 28.11 25.88 18.29
CA ASN A 5 29.36 26.10 19.00
C ASN A 5 30.03 27.46 18.70
N GLY A 6 29.39 28.30 17.87
CA GLY A 6 29.89 29.62 17.50
C GLY A 6 30.79 29.64 16.27
N ASP A 7 31.09 28.49 15.66
CA ASP A 7 31.85 28.42 14.42
C ASP A 7 30.98 28.71 13.20
N ILE A 8 31.57 29.31 12.17
CA ILE A 8 30.90 29.60 10.90
C ILE A 8 31.46 28.66 9.83
N LEU A 9 30.60 27.77 9.31
CA LEU A 9 30.91 26.99 8.10
C LEU A 9 30.86 27.90 6.88
N GLU A 10 32.01 28.26 6.32
CA GLU A 10 32.10 28.85 4.98
C GLU A 10 31.94 27.74 3.93
N VAL A 11 30.84 27.79 3.18
CA VAL A 11 30.64 26.93 2.02
C VAL A 11 31.31 27.62 0.84
N HIS A 12 32.52 27.19 0.50
CA HIS A 12 33.12 27.55 -0.78
C HIS A 12 32.38 26.78 -1.89
N GLU A 13 31.49 27.47 -2.60
CA GLU A 13 31.07 27.01 -3.92
C GLU A 13 32.26 27.12 -4.85
N GLU A 14 33.05 26.05 -4.97
CA GLU A 14 33.91 25.90 -6.14
C GLU A 14 33.00 25.75 -7.37
N ARG A 15 32.83 26.84 -8.13
CA ARG A 15 32.34 26.74 -9.51
C ARG A 15 33.33 25.87 -10.28
N PRO A 16 32.91 24.74 -10.87
CA PRO A 16 33.79 23.98 -11.71
C PRO A 16 33.94 24.73 -13.04
N GLU A 17 35.02 25.48 -13.19
CA GLU A 17 35.48 25.92 -14.52
C GLU A 17 36.06 24.70 -15.25
N GLY A 18 35.19 23.91 -15.89
CA GLY A 18 35.61 22.70 -16.59
C GLY A 18 34.50 22.01 -17.37
N ASN A 19 34.72 21.90 -18.69
CA ASN A 19 33.96 21.21 -19.74
C ASN A 19 32.84 20.22 -19.30
N LEU A 20 31.62 20.49 -19.78
CA LEU A 20 30.35 19.74 -19.59
C LEU A 20 30.34 18.25 -19.99
N LYS A 21 31.46 17.66 -20.43
CA LYS A 21 31.51 16.30 -21.01
C LYS A 21 32.02 15.21 -20.06
N GLN A 22 32.15 15.50 -18.76
CA GLN A 22 32.60 14.51 -17.78
C GLN A 22 31.69 14.41 -16.54
N LEU A 23 30.37 14.47 -16.73
CA LEU A 23 29.44 13.79 -15.82
C LEU A 23 29.57 12.28 -16.04
N LYS A 24 30.72 11.71 -15.64
CA LYS A 24 30.84 10.26 -15.44
C LYS A 24 29.77 9.89 -14.44
N THR A 25 28.81 9.09 -14.89
CA THR A 25 27.84 8.36 -14.09
C THR A 25 28.51 7.88 -12.80
N MET A 26 28.34 8.61 -11.70
CA MET A 26 28.59 8.05 -10.39
C MET A 26 27.59 6.91 -10.29
N LYS A 27 28.08 5.68 -10.43
CA LYS A 27 27.35 4.50 -9.98
C LYS A 27 27.13 4.73 -8.49
N VAL A 28 26.00 5.35 -8.14
CA VAL A 28 25.49 5.30 -6.78
C VAL A 28 25.33 3.82 -6.52
N ASN A 29 26.24 3.25 -5.73
CA ASN A 29 26.06 1.92 -5.19
C ASN A 29 24.67 1.93 -4.57
N LYS A 30 23.75 1.13 -5.13
CA LYS A 30 22.42 0.96 -4.54
C LYS A 30 22.66 0.45 -3.13
N LEU A 31 22.55 1.33 -2.14
CA LEU A 31 22.51 0.95 -0.74
C LEU A 31 21.41 -0.11 -0.62
N LYS A 32 21.74 -1.27 -0.07
CA LYS A 32 20.71 -2.25 0.18
C LYS A 32 19.83 -1.71 1.31
N LEU A 33 18.54 -2.03 1.29
CA LEU A 33 17.60 -1.55 2.32
C LEU A 33 18.07 -1.93 3.73
N GLU A 34 18.72 -3.09 3.84
CA GLU A 34 19.36 -3.62 5.05
C GLU A 34 20.56 -2.81 5.57
N ASP A 35 21.14 -1.92 4.77
CA ASP A 35 22.26 -1.07 5.18
C ASP A 35 21.79 0.24 5.85
N ILE A 36 20.50 0.57 5.74
CA ILE A 36 19.93 1.81 6.29
C ILE A 36 19.76 1.64 7.82
N PRO A 37 20.36 2.51 8.66
CA PRO A 37 20.34 2.36 10.12
C PRO A 37 18.92 2.21 10.70
N VAL A 38 17.96 3.03 10.27
CA VAL A 38 16.57 2.97 10.76
C VAL A 38 15.86 1.67 10.37
N VAL A 39 16.17 1.09 9.20
CA VAL A 39 15.57 -0.18 8.78
C VAL A 39 16.08 -1.32 9.65
N ARG A 40 17.37 -1.29 9.98
CA ARG A 40 18.00 -2.27 10.88
C ARG A 40 17.47 -2.17 12.30
N GLU A 41 17.17 -0.97 12.76
CA GLU A 41 16.65 -0.71 14.10
C GLU A 41 15.20 -1.18 14.27
N PHE A 42 14.38 -1.06 13.21
CA PHE A 42 12.95 -1.40 13.26
C PHE A 42 12.54 -2.51 12.27
N PRO A 43 13.09 -3.73 12.38
CA PRO A 43 12.84 -4.80 11.42
C PRO A 43 11.36 -5.23 11.35
N GLY A 44 10.63 -5.12 12.47
CA GLY A 44 9.19 -5.40 12.53
C GLY A 44 8.31 -4.37 11.79
N VAL A 45 8.79 -3.14 11.63
CA VAL A 45 8.08 -2.07 10.90
C VAL A 45 8.38 -2.17 9.40
N PHE A 46 9.63 -2.50 9.05
CA PHE A 46 10.11 -2.58 7.66
C PHE A 46 10.14 -4.01 7.12
N SER A 47 9.25 -4.89 7.59
CA SER A 47 9.14 -6.26 7.10
C SER A 47 8.71 -6.32 5.63
N LYS A 48 9.24 -7.29 4.86
CA LYS A 48 8.96 -7.43 3.42
C LYS A 48 7.56 -7.97 3.11
N ASP A 49 6.96 -8.69 4.05
CA ASP A 49 5.64 -9.28 3.95
C ASP A 49 4.86 -9.06 5.25
N LEU A 50 3.53 -9.09 5.16
CA LEU A 50 2.64 -9.02 6.30
C LEU A 50 2.41 -10.44 6.83
N SER A 51 2.89 -10.71 8.05
CA SER A 51 2.82 -12.03 8.67
C SER A 51 1.41 -12.43 9.15
N GLY A 52 0.45 -11.51 9.13
CA GLY A 52 -0.93 -11.76 9.49
C GLY A 52 -1.66 -10.49 9.95
N LEU A 53 -2.82 -10.68 10.59
CA LEU A 53 -3.59 -9.57 11.15
C LEU A 53 -2.82 -8.83 12.24
N PRO A 54 -3.00 -7.50 12.36
CA PRO A 54 -2.42 -6.75 13.45
C PRO A 54 -2.98 -7.20 14.80
N PRO A 55 -2.30 -6.91 15.92
CA PRO A 55 -2.86 -7.09 17.25
C PRO A 55 -4.21 -6.38 17.39
N SER A 56 -5.09 -6.95 18.22
CA SER A 56 -6.38 -6.32 18.56
C SER A 56 -6.15 -4.92 19.14
N ARG A 57 -7.02 -3.99 18.76
CA ARG A 57 -7.01 -2.58 19.20
C ARG A 57 -8.41 -2.23 19.71
N GLU A 58 -8.49 -1.20 20.56
CA GLU A 58 -9.77 -0.70 21.10
C GLU A 58 -10.73 -0.21 20.01
N ILE A 59 -10.18 0.29 18.90
CA ILE A 59 -10.95 0.82 17.78
C ILE A 59 -10.99 -0.23 16.68
N GLU A 60 -12.20 -0.68 16.36
CA GLU A 60 -12.48 -1.56 15.23
C GLU A 60 -12.99 -0.77 14.02
N PHE A 61 -12.62 -1.22 12.83
CA PHE A 61 -13.17 -0.66 11.59
C PHE A 61 -14.58 -1.23 11.34
N ARG A 62 -15.58 -0.35 11.32
CA ARG A 62 -16.97 -0.70 11.00
C ARG A 62 -17.36 -0.14 9.64
N ILE A 63 -18.20 -0.90 8.93
CA ILE A 63 -18.80 -0.47 7.67
C ILE A 63 -20.27 -0.22 7.95
N ASP A 64 -20.62 1.05 8.12
CA ASP A 64 -22.00 1.46 8.34
C ASP A 64 -22.77 1.46 7.02
N LEU A 65 -23.97 0.90 7.04
CA LEU A 65 -24.87 0.86 5.88
C LEU A 65 -25.98 1.88 6.03
N ILE A 66 -26.52 2.35 4.89
CA ILE A 66 -27.72 3.17 4.88
C ILE A 66 -28.90 2.44 5.54
N HIS A 67 -29.82 3.19 6.14
CA HIS A 67 -30.98 2.61 6.80
C HIS A 67 -31.81 1.74 5.84
N GLY A 68 -32.14 0.52 6.25
CA GLY A 68 -32.91 -0.42 5.43
C GLY A 68 -32.12 -1.10 4.30
N ALA A 69 -30.78 -1.03 4.30
CA ALA A 69 -29.96 -1.74 3.32
C ALA A 69 -30.21 -3.26 3.38
N MET A 70 -30.55 -3.84 2.23
CA MET A 70 -30.72 -5.29 2.07
C MET A 70 -29.45 -5.92 1.49
N PRO A 71 -29.15 -7.19 1.83
CA PRO A 71 -28.00 -7.88 1.29
C PRO A 71 -28.00 -7.95 -0.23
N VAL A 72 -26.83 -7.70 -0.82
CA VAL A 72 -26.60 -7.85 -2.26
C VAL A 72 -25.64 -9.01 -2.50
N ALA A 73 -26.09 -9.98 -3.30
CA ALA A 73 -25.27 -11.11 -3.75
C ALA A 73 -25.24 -11.15 -5.29
N LYS A 74 -24.10 -10.79 -5.87
CA LYS A 74 -23.85 -10.87 -7.31
C LYS A 74 -23.14 -12.17 -7.68
N LEU A 75 -23.51 -12.75 -8.82
CA LEU A 75 -22.85 -13.93 -9.36
C LEU A 75 -21.38 -13.64 -9.69
N PRO A 76 -20.45 -14.59 -9.43
CA PRO A 76 -19.07 -14.48 -9.88
C PRO A 76 -18.96 -14.31 -11.39
N TYR A 77 -17.96 -13.56 -11.84
CA TYR A 77 -17.64 -13.49 -13.27
C TYR A 77 -17.06 -14.82 -13.76
N ARG A 78 -17.18 -15.08 -15.07
CA ARG A 78 -16.54 -16.23 -15.70
C ARG A 78 -15.03 -16.04 -15.69
N LEU A 79 -14.30 -17.05 -15.23
CA LEU A 79 -12.85 -17.07 -15.17
C LEU A 79 -12.32 -18.16 -16.10
N ALA A 80 -11.18 -17.88 -16.76
CA ALA A 80 -10.44 -18.91 -17.47
C ALA A 80 -9.84 -19.94 -16.49
N PRO A 81 -9.48 -21.16 -16.93
CA PRO A 81 -8.90 -22.17 -16.05
C PRO A 81 -7.64 -21.69 -15.30
N THR A 82 -6.79 -20.92 -15.97
CA THR A 82 -5.58 -20.34 -15.37
C THR A 82 -5.89 -19.31 -14.30
N GLU A 83 -6.90 -18.47 -14.52
CA GLU A 83 -7.38 -17.50 -13.53
C GLU A 83 -8.03 -18.18 -12.32
N MET A 84 -8.75 -19.29 -12.54
CA MET A 84 -9.35 -20.07 -11.45
C MET A 84 -8.28 -20.70 -10.56
N GLN A 85 -7.19 -21.22 -11.14
CA GLN A 85 -6.05 -21.73 -10.39
C GLN A 85 -5.37 -20.62 -9.58
N GLU A 86 -5.15 -19.47 -10.20
CA GLU A 86 -4.55 -18.31 -9.52
C GLU A 86 -5.44 -17.79 -8.38
N LEU A 87 -6.75 -17.77 -8.58
CA LEU A 87 -7.73 -17.41 -7.55
C LEU A 87 -7.61 -18.34 -6.34
N ALA A 88 -7.53 -19.66 -6.57
CA ALA A 88 -7.37 -20.62 -5.49
C ALA A 88 -6.06 -20.42 -4.72
N ASN A 89 -4.96 -20.15 -5.41
CA ASN A 89 -3.65 -19.88 -4.79
C ASN A 89 -3.69 -18.64 -3.88
N GLN A 90 -4.18 -17.51 -4.39
CA GLN A 90 -4.24 -16.26 -3.61
C GLN A 90 -5.25 -16.35 -2.47
N LEU A 91 -6.41 -17.01 -2.66
CA LEU A 91 -7.36 -17.21 -1.56
C LEU A 91 -6.75 -18.07 -0.45
N LYS A 92 -6.00 -19.12 -0.80
CA LYS A 92 -5.30 -19.95 0.18
C LYS A 92 -4.26 -19.13 0.94
N GLU A 93 -3.43 -18.35 0.25
CA GLU A 93 -2.45 -17.47 0.91
C GLU A 93 -3.11 -16.49 1.89
N LEU A 94 -4.22 -15.86 1.49
CA LEU A 94 -4.96 -14.94 2.35
C LEU A 94 -5.61 -15.64 3.56
N GLN A 95 -6.05 -16.89 3.40
CA GLN A 95 -6.57 -17.71 4.51
C GLN A 95 -5.44 -18.12 5.47
N ASP A 96 -4.30 -18.57 4.94
CA ASP A 96 -3.13 -18.99 5.72
C ASP A 96 -2.57 -17.80 6.53
N LYS A 97 -2.62 -16.57 5.98
CA LYS A 97 -2.28 -15.33 6.69
C LYS A 97 -3.38 -14.84 7.65
N GLY A 98 -4.56 -15.47 7.65
CA GLY A 98 -5.69 -15.09 8.50
C GLY A 98 -6.40 -13.79 8.10
N PHE A 99 -6.13 -13.25 6.91
CA PHE A 99 -6.80 -12.02 6.42
C PHE A 99 -8.26 -12.25 6.03
N ILE A 100 -8.58 -13.48 5.60
CA ILE A 100 -9.94 -13.88 5.26
C ILE A 100 -10.30 -15.20 5.94
N ARG A 101 -11.59 -15.50 6.00
CA ARG A 101 -12.13 -16.77 6.47
C ARG A 101 -13.35 -17.17 5.65
N HIS A 102 -13.70 -18.44 5.70
CA HIS A 102 -14.98 -18.90 5.17
C HIS A 102 -16.13 -18.16 5.88
N SER A 103 -17.18 -17.84 5.13
CA SER A 103 -18.37 -17.16 5.65
C SER A 103 -19.64 -17.67 4.97
N SER A 104 -20.75 -17.62 5.68
CA SER A 104 -22.12 -17.86 5.18
C SER A 104 -22.89 -16.55 5.03
N SER A 105 -22.20 -15.50 4.57
CA SER A 105 -22.78 -14.16 4.45
C SER A 105 -23.90 -14.14 3.40
N PRO A 106 -25.02 -13.43 3.65
CA PRO A 106 -26.02 -13.16 2.61
C PRO A 106 -25.51 -12.12 1.58
N TRP A 107 -24.35 -11.51 1.83
CA TRP A 107 -23.69 -10.58 0.92
C TRP A 107 -22.65 -11.30 0.06
N GLY A 108 -22.62 -10.97 -1.23
CA GLY A 108 -21.65 -11.53 -2.19
C GLY A 108 -21.27 -10.51 -3.25
N ALA A 109 -19.96 -10.31 -3.43
CA ALA A 109 -19.40 -9.46 -4.46
C ALA A 109 -18.54 -10.31 -5.42
N PRO A 110 -18.58 -10.06 -6.74
CA PRO A 110 -17.80 -10.83 -7.68
C PRO A 110 -16.33 -10.40 -7.62
N ILE A 111 -15.45 -11.34 -7.95
CA ILE A 111 -14.01 -11.11 -8.08
C ILE A 111 -13.67 -10.90 -9.55
N LEU A 112 -12.73 -10.00 -9.80
CA LEU A 112 -12.10 -9.79 -11.10
C LEU A 112 -10.58 -9.73 -10.94
N PHE A 113 -9.87 -10.00 -12.02
CA PHE A 113 -8.42 -9.90 -12.06
C PHE A 113 -7.95 -8.64 -12.76
N VAL A 114 -6.91 -8.03 -12.21
CA VAL A 114 -6.16 -6.95 -12.84
C VAL A 114 -4.71 -7.39 -13.05
N LYS A 115 -4.19 -7.21 -14.26
CA LYS A 115 -2.78 -7.46 -14.55
C LYS A 115 -1.91 -6.34 -13.97
N LYS A 116 -0.91 -6.72 -13.18
CA LYS A 116 0.17 -5.84 -12.73
C LYS A 116 1.18 -5.60 -13.86
N LYS A 117 2.10 -4.66 -13.65
CA LYS A 117 3.18 -4.34 -14.61
C LYS A 117 4.11 -5.52 -14.87
N ASP A 118 4.29 -6.39 -13.88
CA ASP A 118 5.08 -7.63 -13.98
C ASP A 118 4.30 -8.78 -14.64
N SER A 119 3.13 -8.50 -15.22
CA SER A 119 2.21 -9.47 -15.82
C SER A 119 1.56 -10.46 -14.85
N SER A 120 1.81 -10.34 -13.54
CA SER A 120 1.09 -11.13 -12.53
C SER A 120 -0.34 -10.64 -12.36
N PHE A 121 -1.21 -11.50 -11.84
CA PHE A 121 -2.60 -11.17 -11.58
C PHE A 121 -2.80 -10.69 -10.14
N ARG A 122 -3.70 -9.73 -9.94
CA ARG A 122 -4.17 -9.27 -8.63
C ARG A 122 -5.67 -9.46 -8.53
N ILE A 123 -6.12 -10.18 -7.50
CA ILE A 123 -7.53 -10.24 -7.13
C ILE A 123 -8.03 -8.83 -6.78
N CYS A 124 -9.14 -8.44 -7.37
CA CYS A 124 -9.90 -7.26 -7.02
C CYS A 124 -11.36 -7.67 -6.80
N ILE A 125 -11.95 -7.23 -5.69
CA ILE A 125 -13.36 -7.50 -5.38
C ILE A 125 -14.19 -6.30 -5.84
N ASP A 126 -15.22 -6.54 -6.63
CA ASP A 126 -16.11 -5.50 -7.12
C ASP A 126 -17.16 -5.11 -6.06
N TYR A 127 -16.75 -4.23 -5.16
CA TYR A 127 -17.62 -3.68 -4.12
C TYR A 127 -18.57 -2.58 -4.60
N ARG A 128 -18.73 -2.33 -5.91
CA ARG A 128 -19.53 -1.19 -6.39
C ARG A 128 -20.96 -1.14 -5.84
N GLU A 129 -21.66 -2.27 -5.73
CA GLU A 129 -23.01 -2.27 -5.12
C GLU A 129 -22.98 -2.09 -3.62
N LEU A 130 -22.02 -2.74 -2.93
CA LEU A 130 -21.86 -2.55 -1.49
C LEU A 130 -21.59 -1.08 -1.18
N ASN A 131 -20.66 -0.45 -1.91
CA ASN A 131 -20.25 0.94 -1.73
C ASN A 131 -21.38 1.96 -1.99
N LYS A 132 -22.43 1.61 -2.75
CA LYS A 132 -23.62 2.46 -2.89
C LYS A 132 -24.49 2.44 -1.63
N LEU A 133 -24.41 1.35 -0.87
CA LEU A 133 -25.19 1.11 0.34
C LEU A 133 -24.41 1.47 1.61
N THR A 134 -23.11 1.78 1.51
CA THR A 134 -22.32 2.23 2.66
C THR A 134 -22.48 3.72 2.91
N ILE A 135 -22.54 4.10 4.19
CA ILE A 135 -22.44 5.49 4.60
C ILE A 135 -20.99 5.94 4.37
N LYS A 136 -20.80 7.05 3.65
CA LYS A 136 -19.47 7.57 3.35
C LYS A 136 -18.84 8.15 4.61
N ASN A 137 -17.70 7.61 5.01
CA ASN A 137 -16.83 8.22 6.01
C ASN A 137 -16.03 9.37 5.36
N CYS A 138 -16.62 10.56 5.33
CA CYS A 138 -16.01 11.76 4.75
C CYS A 138 -15.00 12.40 5.71
N TYR A 139 -13.94 11.67 6.06
CA TYR A 139 -12.85 12.25 6.84
C TYR A 139 -12.14 13.35 6.02
N PRO A 140 -11.96 14.57 6.56
CA PRO A 140 -11.34 15.65 5.83
C PRO A 140 -9.84 15.42 5.72
N LEU A 141 -9.39 14.91 4.57
CA LEU A 141 -7.98 14.86 4.23
C LEU A 141 -7.56 16.23 3.67
N PRO A 142 -6.51 16.87 4.22
CA PRO A 142 -6.01 18.13 3.70
C PRO A 142 -5.47 17.95 2.28
N ARG A 143 -5.45 19.04 1.49
CA ARG A 143 -4.82 19.03 0.18
C ARG A 143 -3.30 18.91 0.36
N ILE A 144 -2.62 18.31 -0.61
CA ILE A 144 -1.16 18.11 -0.54
C ILE A 144 -0.41 19.44 -0.45
N ASP A 145 -0.86 20.48 -1.19
CA ASP A 145 -0.26 21.82 -1.14
C ASP A 145 -0.38 22.41 0.28
N ASP A 146 -1.55 22.29 0.91
CA ASP A 146 -1.79 22.79 2.28
C ASP A 146 -0.94 22.07 3.35
N LEU A 147 -0.50 20.83 3.08
CA LEU A 147 0.39 20.06 3.96
C LEU A 147 1.87 20.44 3.77
N CYS A 148 2.26 20.83 2.55
CA CYS A 148 3.66 21.11 2.20
C CYS A 148 4.09 22.55 2.49
N ASP A 149 3.14 23.47 2.61
CA ASP A 149 3.39 24.89 2.91
C ASP A 149 3.47 25.20 4.42
N GLN A 150 3.44 24.17 5.28
CA GLN A 150 3.65 24.26 6.74
C GLN A 150 5.12 24.06 7.12
#